data_AF-A0A1G3AMS9-F1
#
_entry.id   AF-A0A1G3AMS9-F1
#
_cell.length_a   1.000
_cell.length_b   1.000
_cell.length_c   1.000
_cell.angle_alpha   90.00
_cell.angle_beta   90.00
_cell.angle_gamma   90.00
#
_symmetry.space_group_name_H-M   'P 1'
#
loop_
_entity.id
_entity.type
_entity.pdbx_description
1 polymer ?
#
loop_
_entity_poly.entity_id
_entity_poly.type
_entity_poly.pdbx_seq_one_letter_code
_entity_poly.pdbx_strand_id
1 'polypeptide(L)' 'MPSDLEQVRTIKSQTLAIIAELTANPKPTYYIDGQTVSWNDYLTNLQATVDWCERKLAGEEPFEIHSQGMT' A
#
# COMPACT_ATOMS: atom_id res chain seq x y z
N MET A 1 -19.98 -11.52 3.04
CA MET A 1 -18.79 -10.89 3.63
C MET A 1 -17.81 -10.67 2.50
N PRO A 2 -17.14 -9.51 2.42
CA PRO A 2 -16.09 -9.30 1.42
C PRO A 2 -14.98 -10.33 1.64
N SER A 3 -14.43 -10.84 0.54
CA SER A 3 -13.27 -11.73 0.60
C SER A 3 -12.02 -10.99 1.11
N ASP A 4 -11.07 -11.70 1.70
CA ASP A 4 -9.79 -11.11 2.15
C ASP A 4 -9.10 -10.31 1.03
N LEU A 5 -9.18 -10.78 -0.22
CA LEU A 5 -8.66 -10.06 -1.40
C LEU A 5 -9.39 -8.75 -1.67
N GLU A 6 -10.72 -8.75 -1.57
CA GLU A 6 -11.49 -7.51 -1.72
C GLU A 6 -11.15 -6.52 -0.61
N GLN A 7 -10.95 -6.99 0.62
CA GLN A 7 -10.52 -6.15 1.73
C GLN A 7 -9.14 -5.54 1.46
N VAL A 8 -8.16 -6.33 1.01
CA VAL A 8 -6.82 -5.83 0.66
C VAL A 8 -6.88 -4.79 -0.47
N ARG A 9 -7.72 -5.02 -1.49
CA ARG A 9 -7.94 -4.05 -2.58
C ARG A 9 -8.58 -2.76 -2.07
N THR A 10 -9.55 -2.85 -1.18
CA THR A 10 -10.17 -1.68 -0.54
C THR A 10 -9.14 -0.89 0.27
N ILE A 11 -8.34 -1.56 1.10
CA ILE A 11 -7.28 -0.91 1.89
C ILE A 11 -6.27 -0.20 0.98
N LYS A 12 -5.81 -0.86 -0.09
CA LYS A 12 -4.90 -0.26 -1.08
C LYS A 12 -5.51 0.99 -1.71
N SER A 13 -6.76 0.91 -2.18
CA SER A 13 -7.45 2.03 -2.82
C SER A 13 -7.62 3.22 -1.87
N GLN A 14 -8.02 2.97 -0.63
CA GLN A 14 -8.17 4.00 0.40
C GLN A 14 -6.83 4.65 0.74
N THR A 15 -5.77 3.86 0.89
CA THR A 15 -4.43 4.35 1.20
C THR A 15 -3.87 5.23 0.08
N LEU A 16 -4.07 4.83 -1.18
CA LEU A 16 -3.66 5.62 -2.34
C LEU A 16 -4.41 6.96 -2.42
N ALA A 17 -5.70 6.99 -2.07
CA ALA A 17 -6.46 8.24 -2.00
C ALA A 17 -5.88 9.19 -0.95
N ILE A 18 -5.56 8.67 0.24
CA ILE A 18 -4.93 9.46 1.31
C ILE A 18 -3.57 10.00 0.85
N ILE A 19 -2.73 9.18 0.21
CA ILE A 19 -1.43 9.63 -0.33
C ILE A 19 -1.63 10.76 -1.35
N ALA A 20 -2.61 10.64 -2.25
CA ALA A 20 -2.90 11.67 -3.25
C ALA A 20 -3.31 13.00 -2.57
N GLU A 21 -4.18 12.95 -1.56
CA GLU A 21 -4.57 14.13 -0.78
C GLU A 21 -3.38 14.74 -0.03
N LEU A 22 -2.55 13.88 0.60
CA LEU A 22 -1.40 14.28 1.40
C LEU A 22 -0.29 14.94 0.56
N THR A 23 -0.10 14.47 -0.67
CA THR A 23 0.92 14.97 -1.61
C THR A 23 0.44 16.16 -2.43
N ALA A 24 -0.88 16.36 -2.57
CA ALA A 24 -1.43 17.55 -3.22
C ALA A 24 -1.17 18.84 -2.42
N ASN A 25 -1.11 18.76 -1.08
CA ASN A 25 -0.84 19.90 -0.21
C ASN A 25 0.08 19.48 0.96
N PRO A 26 1.39 19.29 0.72
CA PRO A 26 2.31 18.80 1.73
C PRO A 26 2.47 19.83 2.85
N LYS A 27 2.28 19.40 4.09
CA LYS A 27 2.60 20.17 5.30
C LYS A 27 3.78 19.52 6.02
N PRO A 28 4.63 20.26 6.74
CA PRO A 28 5.74 19.65 7.48
C PRO A 28 5.27 18.69 8.59
N THR A 29 4.09 18.96 9.18
CA THR A 29 3.52 18.19 10.28
C THR A 29 2.00 18.08 10.16
N TYR A 30 1.44 16.93 10.50
CA TYR A 30 0.00 16.66 10.53
C TYR A 30 -0.45 16.40 11.96
N TYR A 31 -1.69 16.80 12.27
CA TYR A 31 -2.35 16.44 13.52
C TYR A 31 -3.32 15.30 13.24
N ILE A 32 -3.07 14.14 13.85
CA ILE A 32 -3.91 12.95 13.75
C ILE A 32 -4.20 12.50 15.18
N ASP A 33 -5.49 12.41 15.54
CA ASP A 33 -5.95 11.95 16.86
C ASP A 33 -5.27 12.63 18.07
N GLY A 34 -4.99 13.93 17.94
CA GLY A 34 -4.35 14.73 19.00
C GLY A 34 -2.82 14.59 19.07
N GLN A 35 -2.19 13.88 18.12
CA GLN A 35 -0.75 13.73 18.02
C GLN A 35 -0.21 14.45 16.78
N THR A 36 0.97 15.06 16.92
CA THR A 36 1.72 15.63 15.80
C THR A 36 2.57 14.56 15.15
N VAL A 37 2.34 14.30 13.87
CA VAL A 37 3.09 13.33 13.08
C VAL A 37 3.87 14.07 12.00
N SER A 38 5.15 13.71 11.85
CA SER A 38 5.99 14.16 10.74
C SER A 38 5.40 13.66 9.42
N TRP A 39 5.26 14.56 8.44
CA TRP A 39 4.69 14.19 7.14
C TRP A 39 5.48 13.11 6.42
N ASN A 40 6.82 13.16 6.53
CA ASN A 40 7.68 12.14 5.90
C ASN A 40 7.46 10.77 6.51
N ASP A 41 7.37 10.69 7.85
CA ASP A 41 7.13 9.42 8.53
C ASP A 41 5.73 8.89 8.21
N TYR A 42 4.73 9.77 8.16
CA TYR A 42 3.38 9.39 7.81
C TYR A 42 3.27 8.89 6.35
N LEU A 43 3.85 9.61 5.40
CA LEU A 43 3.88 9.21 3.99
C LEU A 43 4.62 7.87 3.81
N THR A 44 5.74 7.69 4.50
CA THR A 44 6.51 6.43 4.46
C THR A 44 5.68 5.25 4.95
N ASN A 45 4.93 5.43 6.04
CA ASN A 45 4.04 4.39 6.56
C ASN A 45 2.89 4.06 5.58
N LEU A 46 2.30 5.08 4.94
CA LEU A 46 1.27 4.86 3.91
C LEU A 46 1.83 4.11 2.69
N GLN A 47 3.01 4.46 2.23
CA GLN A 47 3.69 3.76 1.12
C GLN A 47 4.02 2.31 1.48
N ALA A 48 4.49 2.04 2.71
CA ALA A 48 4.73 0.68 3.18
C ALA A 48 3.44 -0.15 3.24
N THR A 49 2.31 0.48 3.57
CA THR A 49 1.00 -0.18 3.56
C THR A 49 0.59 -0.56 2.14
N VAL A 50 0.81 0.32 1.15
CA VAL A 50 0.56 0.00 -0.27
C VAL A 50 1.45 -1.16 -0.73
N ASP A 51 2.74 -1.14 -0.42
CA ASP A 51 3.67 -2.24 -0.75
C ASP A 51 3.23 -3.58 -0.14
N TRP A 52 2.78 -3.57 1.12
CA TRP A 52 2.22 -4.76 1.75
C TRP A 52 0.98 -5.29 0.99
N CYS A 53 0.07 -4.39 0.58
CA CYS A 53 -1.09 -4.77 -0.22
C CYS A 53 -0.67 -5.37 -1.58
N GLU A 54 0.31 -4.77 -2.27
CA GLU A 54 0.81 -5.30 -3.54
C GLU A 54 1.37 -6.71 -3.36
N ARG A 55 2.18 -6.95 -2.32
CA ARG A 55 2.73 -8.29 -2.05
C ARG A 55 1.64 -9.32 -1.76
N LYS A 56 0.60 -8.92 -1.03
CA LYS A 56 -0.55 -9.80 -0.74
C LYS A 56 -1.35 -10.15 -1.99
N LEU A 57 -1.48 -9.20 -2.92
CA LEU A 57 -2.20 -9.41 -4.18
C LEU A 57 -1.35 -10.20 -5.20
N ALA A 58 -0.04 -9.92 -5.27
CA ALA A 58 0.88 -10.58 -6.20
C ALA A 58 1.15 -12.05 -5.84
N GLY A 59 1.06 -12.43 -4.56
CA GLY A 59 1.20 -13.82 -4.11
C GLY A 59 0.09 -14.76 -4.61
N GLU A 60 -0.95 -14.23 -5.24
CA GLU A 60 -2.13 -14.98 -5.72
C GLU A 60 -2.21 -15.03 -7.25
N GLU A 61 -1.28 -14.40 -7.99
CA GLU A 61 -1.20 -14.55 -9.44
C GLU A 61 -0.47 -15.86 -9.80
N PRO A 62 -1.08 -16.77 -10.57
CA PRO A 62 -0.37 -17.94 -11.09
C PRO A 62 0.83 -17.47 -11.92
N PHE A 63 2.02 -17.89 -11.55
CA PHE A 63 3.22 -17.68 -12.37
C PHE A 63 3.64 -18.99 -13.03
N GLU A 64 4.04 -18.91 -14.30
CA GLU A 64 4.52 -20.06 -15.06
C GLU A 64 6.05 -20.12 -14.98
N ILE A 65 6.59 -21.25 -14.49
CA ILE A 65 8.03 -21.49 -14.49
C ILE A 65 8.40 -22.27 -15.75
N HIS A 66 9.03 -21.58 -16.71
CA HIS A 66 9.68 -22.25 -17.84
C HIS A 66 11.06 -22.76 -17.40
N SER A 67 11.20 -24.07 -17.22
CA SER A 67 12.51 -24.70 -17.00
C SER A 67 13.13 -25.12 -18.34
N GLN A 68 14.38 -24.72 -18.59
CA GLN A 68 15.16 -25.23 -19.72
C GLN A 68 16.13 -26.29 -19.22
N GLY A 69 15.87 -27.54 -19.56
CA GLY A 69 16.83 -28.63 -19.35
C GLY A 69 18.00 -28.48 -20.33
N MET A 70 19.22 -28.49 -19.83
CA MET A 70 20.44 -28.57 -20.64
C MET A 70 21.00 -30.00 -20.52
N THR A 71 21.23 -30.66 -21.66
CA THR A 71 21.85 -31.99 -21.78
C THR A 71 23.34 -31.90 -22.08
#